data_AF-A0A6I2ILA8-F1
#
_entry.id   AF-A0A6I2ILA8-F1
#
_cell.length_a   1.000
_cell.length_b   1.000
_cell.length_c   1.000
_cell.angle_alpha   90.00
_cell.angle_beta   90.00
_cell.angle_gamma   90.00
#
_symmetry.space_group_name_H-M   'P 1'
#
loop_
_entity.id
_entity.type
_entity.pdbx_description
1 polymer ?
#
loop_
_entity_poly.entity_id
_entity_poly.type
_entity_poly.pdbx_seq_one_letter_code
_entity_poly.pdbx_strand_id
1 'polypeptide(L)'
;MITLSQLYIHPVKSMRGLALSHAQATTSGLAFDRIFMVTEPDGTFITARQFPQMVLFTPAIIHDGLFLSTPDGSSATIRFSDFRPEASPTEVWGNHFTAQIAPDDINQWLSSFFSRPVQLRWLGENLTRRVKRHEEVPLSFADGFPFLLANEASLRDLQNRCPASVKMLQFRPNIVVTGAHAWAEDSWQVVRIGGVIFDVAKPCSRCIFTTVSPERGRKHPSGEPLATLQKFRTALDNGDVDFGQNLIARNSGVIRVGDELEVLATKPAKVYGAGATEETLEPFEQQESLVAIDWQGQQFSGNNQQILLEQLEQQGIRVPYSCRAGICGSCRIKLVSGEVKALKKNAINDDGTILCCSCIPAGDVELAGN
;
A
#
# COMPACT_ATOMS: atom_id res chain seq x y z
N MET A 1 -28.66 -11.41 -7.76
CA MET A 1 -27.82 -12.24 -6.86
C MET A 1 -26.41 -11.69 -6.91
N ILE A 2 -25.76 -11.52 -5.76
CA ILE A 2 -24.37 -11.05 -5.68
C ILE A 2 -23.48 -12.28 -5.82
N THR A 3 -22.45 -12.22 -6.65
CA THR A 3 -21.55 -13.36 -6.91
C THR A 3 -20.09 -12.93 -6.93
N LEU A 4 -19.20 -13.83 -6.53
CA LEU A 4 -17.76 -13.68 -6.65
C LEU A 4 -17.36 -13.77 -8.13
N SER A 5 -17.02 -12.63 -8.74
CA SER A 5 -16.71 -12.56 -10.17
C SER A 5 -15.23 -12.74 -10.49
N GLN A 6 -14.33 -12.31 -9.59
CA GLN A 6 -12.88 -12.49 -9.77
C GLN A 6 -12.19 -12.72 -8.43
N LEU A 7 -11.13 -13.52 -8.47
CA LEU A 7 -10.30 -13.83 -7.32
C LEU A 7 -8.83 -13.57 -7.66
N TYR A 8 -8.11 -12.90 -6.76
CA TYR A 8 -6.71 -12.57 -6.96
C TYR A 8 -5.86 -12.81 -5.72
N ILE A 9 -4.65 -13.29 -5.96
CA ILE A 9 -3.55 -13.21 -5.00
C ILE A 9 -2.43 -12.33 -5.57
N HIS A 10 -1.61 -11.76 -4.69
CA HIS A 10 -0.40 -11.05 -5.06
C HIS A 10 0.77 -11.63 -4.27
N PRO A 11 1.40 -12.71 -4.76
CA PRO A 11 2.39 -13.49 -4.01
C PRO A 11 3.48 -12.67 -3.35
N VAL A 12 4.03 -11.71 -4.12
CA VAL A 12 5.00 -10.74 -3.64
C VAL A 12 4.33 -9.39 -3.47
N LYS A 13 4.53 -8.77 -2.29
CA LYS A 13 4.04 -7.42 -2.01
C LYS A 13 4.45 -6.47 -3.14
N SER A 14 3.46 -5.73 -3.65
CA SER A 14 3.61 -4.73 -4.73
C SER A 14 3.88 -5.25 -6.14
N MET A 15 4.06 -6.56 -6.36
CA MET A 15 4.18 -7.12 -7.72
C MET A 15 2.81 -7.42 -8.35
N ARG A 16 2.81 -7.90 -9.60
CA ARG A 16 1.60 -8.27 -10.34
C ARG A 16 0.73 -9.27 -9.58
N GLY A 17 -0.58 -9.10 -9.69
CA GLY A 17 -1.56 -10.04 -9.16
C GLY A 17 -1.81 -11.21 -10.10
N LEU A 18 -2.14 -12.37 -9.55
CA LEU A 18 -2.50 -13.59 -10.27
C LEU A 18 -4.00 -13.82 -10.12
N ALA A 19 -4.69 -13.93 -11.27
CA ALA A 19 -6.09 -14.30 -11.30
C ALA A 19 -6.23 -15.79 -10.99
N LEU A 20 -7.18 -16.14 -10.14
CA LEU A 20 -7.47 -17.51 -9.73
C LEU A 20 -8.92 -17.86 -10.03
N SER A 21 -9.19 -19.14 -10.30
CA SER A 21 -10.55 -19.68 -10.35
C SER A 21 -11.09 -20.05 -8.96
N HIS A 22 -10.20 -20.36 -8.03
CA HIS A 22 -10.49 -20.70 -6.64
C HIS A 22 -9.26 -20.50 -5.77
N ALA A 23 -9.47 -20.34 -4.46
CA ALA A 23 -8.39 -20.32 -3.49
C ALA A 23 -8.88 -20.75 -2.11
N GLN A 24 -7.95 -21.24 -1.29
CA GLN A 24 -8.19 -21.43 0.13
C GLN A 24 -8.13 -20.08 0.84
N ALA A 25 -9.26 -19.66 1.40
CA ALA A 25 -9.30 -18.59 2.39
C ALA A 25 -8.95 -19.16 3.76
N THR A 26 -7.95 -18.56 4.41
CA THR A 26 -7.55 -18.85 5.78
C THR A 26 -7.88 -17.64 6.67
N THR A 27 -7.65 -17.76 7.97
CA THR A 27 -7.74 -16.61 8.89
C THR A 27 -6.69 -15.53 8.60
N SER A 28 -5.61 -15.86 7.87
CA SER A 28 -4.49 -14.96 7.56
C SER A 28 -4.50 -14.37 6.15
N GLY A 29 -5.47 -14.75 5.30
CA GLY A 29 -5.65 -14.23 3.95
C GLY A 29 -6.01 -15.34 2.98
N LEU A 30 -5.97 -15.05 1.67
CA LEU A 30 -5.93 -16.14 0.69
C LEU A 30 -4.56 -16.83 0.78
N ALA A 31 -4.53 -18.15 0.64
CA ALA A 31 -3.29 -18.90 0.59
C ALA A 31 -2.32 -18.28 -0.44
N PHE A 32 -1.06 -18.14 -0.04
CA PHE A 32 0.03 -17.53 -0.82
C PHE A 32 -0.12 -16.03 -1.11
N ASP A 33 -1.04 -15.33 -0.47
CA ASP A 33 -1.24 -13.90 -0.71
C ASP A 33 -0.28 -13.01 0.10
N ARG A 34 0.58 -12.26 -0.60
CA ARG A 34 1.62 -11.39 -0.02
C ARG A 34 2.47 -12.12 1.03
N ILE A 35 2.86 -13.36 0.76
CA ILE A 35 3.76 -14.12 1.65
C ILE A 35 5.24 -13.79 1.40
N PHE A 36 5.53 -13.07 0.33
CA PHE A 36 6.85 -12.54 0.02
C PHE A 36 6.87 -11.02 -0.02
N MET A 37 8.02 -10.42 0.26
CA MET A 37 8.25 -8.97 0.18
C MET A 37 9.71 -8.68 -0.17
N VAL A 38 9.94 -7.64 -0.98
CA VAL A 38 11.28 -7.10 -1.21
C VAL A 38 11.57 -6.03 -0.15
N THR A 39 12.76 -6.07 0.44
CA THR A 39 13.22 -5.13 1.45
C THR A 39 14.61 -4.59 1.15
N GLU A 40 14.99 -3.53 1.81
CA GLU A 40 16.40 -3.17 2.02
C GLU A 40 17.08 -4.20 2.94
N PRO A 41 18.43 -4.25 3.01
CA PRO A 41 19.14 -5.22 3.85
C PRO A 41 18.78 -5.17 5.35
N ASP A 42 18.37 -4.00 5.84
CA ASP A 42 17.92 -3.80 7.22
C ASP A 42 16.46 -4.21 7.49
N GLY A 43 15.74 -4.68 6.47
CA GLY A 43 14.35 -5.12 6.60
C GLY A 43 13.30 -4.04 6.30
N THR A 44 13.70 -2.84 5.87
CA THR A 44 12.77 -1.78 5.41
C THR A 44 12.08 -2.21 4.12
N PHE A 45 10.76 -2.19 4.11
CA PHE A 45 9.98 -2.67 2.98
C PHE A 45 10.09 -1.76 1.74
N ILE A 46 10.24 -2.36 0.55
CA ILE A 46 10.22 -1.67 -0.73
C ILE A 46 8.86 -1.91 -1.41
N THR A 47 8.24 -0.86 -1.93
CA THR A 47 6.91 -0.98 -2.57
C THR A 47 6.83 -0.28 -3.91
N ALA A 48 5.79 -0.63 -4.69
CA ALA A 48 5.54 0.07 -5.96
C ALA A 48 5.05 1.51 -5.79
N ARG A 49 4.88 1.99 -4.55
CA ARG A 49 4.73 3.42 -4.29
C ARG A 49 6.04 4.17 -4.55
N GLN A 50 7.18 3.54 -4.24
CA GLN A 50 8.53 4.05 -4.51
C GLN A 50 9.00 3.58 -5.90
N PHE A 51 8.81 2.30 -6.23
CA PHE A 51 9.27 1.66 -7.48
C PHE A 51 8.10 1.08 -8.29
N PRO A 52 7.30 1.93 -8.98
CA PRO A 52 6.12 1.50 -9.75
C PRO A 52 6.34 0.32 -10.69
N GLN A 53 7.56 0.16 -11.22
CA GLN A 53 7.95 -0.93 -12.12
C GLN A 53 7.85 -2.33 -11.49
N MET A 54 7.78 -2.44 -10.16
CA MET A 54 7.56 -3.71 -9.46
C MET A 54 6.29 -4.43 -9.95
N VAL A 55 5.25 -3.70 -10.35
CA VAL A 55 4.00 -4.31 -10.87
C VAL A 55 4.18 -5.04 -12.19
N LEU A 56 5.34 -4.87 -12.84
CA LEU A 56 5.67 -5.53 -14.10
C LEU A 56 6.32 -6.90 -13.92
N PHE A 57 6.83 -7.21 -12.73
CA PHE A 57 7.26 -8.56 -12.39
C PHE A 57 6.08 -9.52 -12.47
N THR A 58 6.33 -10.71 -13.03
CA THR A 58 5.35 -11.79 -13.11
C THR A 58 5.73 -12.87 -12.11
N PRO A 59 5.09 -12.93 -10.93
CA PRO A 59 5.28 -14.03 -10.01
C PRO A 59 4.48 -15.25 -10.45
N ALA A 60 4.95 -16.44 -10.10
CA ALA A 60 4.15 -17.66 -10.11
C ALA A 60 4.48 -18.46 -8.85
N ILE A 61 3.45 -18.91 -8.14
CA ILE A 61 3.64 -19.87 -7.05
C ILE A 61 3.88 -21.24 -7.69
N ILE A 62 4.93 -21.90 -7.25
CA ILE A 62 5.22 -23.30 -7.59
C ILE A 62 5.06 -24.15 -6.33
N HIS A 63 5.01 -25.47 -6.49
CA HIS A 63 4.69 -26.41 -5.40
C HIS A 63 5.58 -26.25 -4.16
N ASP A 64 6.85 -25.87 -4.35
CA ASP A 64 7.86 -25.76 -3.32
C ASP A 64 8.47 -24.35 -3.23
N GLY A 65 7.82 -23.31 -3.78
CA GLY A 65 8.36 -21.95 -3.71
C GLY A 65 7.76 -20.93 -4.67
N LEU A 66 8.63 -20.09 -5.23
CA LEU A 66 8.30 -18.94 -6.05
C LEU A 66 9.15 -18.92 -7.33
N PHE A 67 8.49 -18.76 -8.47
CA PHE A 67 9.12 -18.32 -9.71
C PHE A 67 8.86 -16.82 -9.91
N LEU A 68 9.89 -16.07 -10.28
CA LEU A 68 9.80 -14.65 -10.62
C LEU A 68 10.38 -14.42 -12.02
N SER A 69 9.63 -13.72 -12.87
CA SER A 69 10.12 -13.20 -14.14
C SER A 69 10.06 -11.68 -14.17
N THR A 70 11.13 -11.05 -14.64
CA THR A 70 11.24 -9.61 -14.88
C THR A 70 10.73 -9.23 -16.27
N PRO A 71 10.45 -7.93 -16.52
CA PRO A 71 9.93 -7.47 -17.81
C PRO A 71 10.92 -7.63 -18.98
N ASP A 72 12.22 -7.72 -18.70
CA ASP A 72 13.28 -7.96 -19.69
C ASP A 72 13.48 -9.44 -20.03
N GLY A 73 12.67 -10.33 -19.45
CA GLY A 73 12.71 -11.78 -19.70
C GLY A 73 13.66 -12.55 -18.79
N SER A 74 14.41 -11.90 -17.90
CA SER A 74 15.18 -12.61 -16.87
C SER A 74 14.23 -13.31 -15.88
N SER A 75 14.71 -14.38 -15.24
CA SER A 75 13.90 -15.11 -14.27
C SER A 75 14.72 -15.82 -13.22
N ALA A 76 14.12 -16.02 -12.06
CA ALA A 76 14.70 -16.80 -10.97
C ALA A 76 13.63 -17.71 -10.34
N THR A 77 14.07 -18.86 -9.84
CA THR A 77 13.25 -19.79 -9.06
C THR A 77 13.85 -19.89 -7.66
N ILE A 78 13.00 -19.81 -6.64
CA ILE A 78 13.40 -19.84 -5.24
C ILE A 78 12.51 -20.84 -4.53
N ARG A 79 13.10 -21.88 -3.92
CA ARG A 79 12.34 -22.83 -3.11
C ARG A 79 12.23 -22.32 -1.67
N PHE A 80 11.18 -22.73 -0.97
CA PHE A 80 11.01 -22.44 0.46
C PHE A 80 12.21 -22.94 1.28
N SER A 81 12.76 -24.11 0.92
CA SER A 81 13.95 -24.69 1.55
C SER A 81 15.24 -23.90 1.32
N ASP A 82 15.28 -23.02 0.32
CA ASP A 82 16.47 -22.23 0.01
C ASP A 82 16.55 -20.97 0.90
N PHE A 83 15.44 -20.56 1.54
CA PHE A 83 15.45 -19.45 2.48
C PHE A 83 16.25 -19.78 3.74
N ARG A 84 16.99 -18.78 4.25
CA ARG A 84 17.73 -18.92 5.50
C ARG A 84 16.77 -19.24 6.65
N PRO A 85 17.03 -20.28 7.46
CA PRO A 85 16.12 -20.68 8.53
C PRO A 85 15.99 -19.61 9.61
N GLU A 86 17.01 -18.77 9.79
CA GLU A 86 17.02 -17.70 10.78
C GLU A 86 16.03 -16.58 10.43
N ALA A 87 15.06 -16.40 11.32
CA ALA A 87 14.09 -15.32 11.21
C ALA A 87 14.77 -13.96 11.44
N SER A 88 14.69 -13.06 10.47
CA SER A 88 15.32 -11.74 10.49
C SER A 88 14.28 -10.63 10.69
N PRO A 89 14.55 -9.59 11.50
CA PRO A 89 13.62 -8.48 11.74
C PRO A 89 13.24 -7.73 10.45
N THR A 90 11.99 -7.29 10.38
CA THR A 90 11.44 -6.45 9.32
C THR A 90 10.21 -5.72 9.85
N GLU A 91 9.70 -4.73 9.11
CA GLU A 91 8.47 -4.05 9.48
C GLU A 91 7.60 -3.71 8.27
N VAL A 92 6.31 -3.47 8.55
CA VAL A 92 5.36 -2.88 7.61
C VAL A 92 4.45 -1.95 8.40
N TRP A 93 4.56 -0.64 8.16
CA TRP A 93 3.79 0.43 8.81
C TRP A 93 3.90 0.45 10.34
N GLY A 94 5.13 0.34 10.87
CA GLY A 94 5.40 0.33 12.31
C GLY A 94 5.06 -0.98 13.03
N ASN A 95 4.51 -1.96 12.30
CA ASN A 95 4.32 -3.31 12.82
C ASN A 95 5.60 -4.11 12.57
N HIS A 96 6.29 -4.46 13.66
CA HIS A 96 7.58 -5.15 13.65
C HIS A 96 7.36 -6.66 13.81
N PHE A 97 8.02 -7.44 12.96
CA PHE A 97 7.90 -8.89 12.93
C PHE A 97 9.14 -9.48 12.26
N THR A 98 9.13 -10.78 11.97
CA THR A 98 10.28 -11.47 11.40
C THR A 98 9.94 -12.19 10.10
N ALA A 99 10.95 -12.37 9.26
CA ALA A 99 10.87 -13.08 8.00
C ALA A 99 12.21 -13.71 7.65
N GLN A 100 12.20 -14.78 6.86
CA GLN A 100 13.38 -15.47 6.36
C GLN A 100 13.88 -14.79 5.08
N ILE A 101 15.20 -14.75 4.91
CA ILE A 101 15.86 -14.06 3.80
C ILE A 101 16.23 -15.06 2.71
N ALA A 102 15.99 -14.71 1.45
CA ALA A 102 16.37 -15.53 0.30
C ALA A 102 17.90 -15.67 0.16
N PRO A 103 18.39 -16.67 -0.59
CA PRO A 103 19.80 -16.80 -0.96
C PRO A 103 20.42 -15.54 -1.59
N ASP A 104 21.74 -15.41 -1.47
CA ASP A 104 22.47 -14.22 -1.94
C ASP A 104 22.45 -14.04 -3.46
N ASP A 105 22.41 -15.12 -4.24
CA ASP A 105 22.30 -15.08 -5.70
C ASP A 105 20.94 -14.50 -6.14
N ILE A 106 19.85 -14.86 -5.46
CA ILE A 106 18.52 -14.26 -5.68
C ILE A 106 18.51 -12.78 -5.29
N ASN A 107 19.09 -12.44 -4.14
CA ASN A 107 19.17 -11.05 -3.69
C ASN A 107 20.02 -10.20 -4.64
N GLN A 108 21.12 -10.74 -5.16
CA GLN A 108 21.97 -10.08 -6.14
C GLN A 108 21.24 -9.90 -7.48
N TRP A 109 20.52 -10.92 -7.95
CA TRP A 109 19.70 -10.84 -9.15
C TRP A 109 18.64 -9.74 -9.05
N LEU A 110 17.90 -9.67 -7.93
CA LEU A 110 16.95 -8.58 -7.68
C LEU A 110 17.65 -7.22 -7.58
N SER A 111 18.81 -7.16 -6.92
CA SER A 111 19.56 -5.91 -6.74
C SER A 111 19.98 -5.29 -8.08
N SER A 112 20.26 -6.10 -9.10
CA SER A 112 20.51 -5.62 -10.47
C SER A 112 19.32 -4.88 -11.06
N PHE A 113 18.08 -5.31 -10.79
CA PHE A 113 16.88 -4.63 -11.27
C PHE A 113 16.62 -3.32 -10.51
N PHE A 114 16.77 -3.33 -9.17
CA PHE A 114 16.49 -2.15 -8.34
C PHE A 114 17.64 -1.13 -8.34
N SER A 115 18.78 -1.45 -8.95
CA SER A 115 20.01 -0.65 -8.93
C SER A 115 20.46 -0.28 -7.51
N ARG A 116 20.17 -1.15 -6.54
CA ARG A 116 20.55 -1.00 -5.13
C ARG A 116 20.49 -2.37 -4.42
N PRO A 117 21.21 -2.55 -3.29
CA PRO A 117 21.09 -3.76 -2.49
C PRO A 117 19.65 -3.96 -2.00
N VAL A 118 19.06 -5.11 -2.29
CA VAL A 118 17.75 -5.53 -1.81
C VAL A 118 17.77 -7.00 -1.37
N GLN A 119 16.76 -7.39 -0.60
CA GLN A 119 16.54 -8.76 -0.17
C GLN A 119 15.10 -9.19 -0.49
N LEU A 120 14.93 -10.41 -1.01
CA LEU A 120 13.65 -11.07 -1.00
C LEU A 120 13.43 -11.75 0.36
N ARG A 121 12.25 -11.56 0.93
CA ARG A 121 11.87 -12.16 2.21
C ARG A 121 10.62 -13.00 2.09
N TRP A 122 10.58 -14.10 2.83
CA TRP A 122 9.44 -14.98 3.00
C TRP A 122 9.04 -15.02 4.47
N LEU A 123 7.75 -15.04 4.78
CA LEU A 123 7.28 -15.04 6.17
C LEU A 123 7.63 -16.33 6.94
N GLY A 124 8.00 -17.40 6.24
CA GLY A 124 8.06 -18.74 6.82
C GLY A 124 6.67 -19.32 7.05
N GLU A 125 6.63 -20.51 7.66
CA GLU A 125 5.38 -21.22 7.96
C GLU A 125 4.62 -20.59 9.14
N ASN A 126 5.35 -19.99 10.08
CA ASN A 126 4.81 -19.45 11.33
C ASN A 126 4.76 -17.92 11.29
N LEU A 127 3.58 -17.37 11.04
CA LEU A 127 3.35 -15.94 11.00
C LEU A 127 3.52 -15.29 12.39
N THR A 128 4.44 -14.34 12.51
CA THR A 128 4.62 -13.54 13.75
C THR A 128 3.88 -12.20 13.73
N ARG A 129 3.48 -11.72 12.55
CA ARG A 129 2.74 -10.45 12.40
C ARG A 129 1.24 -10.60 12.67
N ARG A 130 0.63 -9.56 13.25
CA ARG A 130 -0.81 -9.47 13.55
C ARG A 130 -1.47 -8.23 12.97
N VAL A 131 -2.78 -8.30 12.75
CA VAL A 131 -3.59 -7.12 12.37
C VAL A 131 -3.65 -6.15 13.54
N LYS A 132 -3.44 -4.85 13.28
CA LYS A 132 -3.50 -3.82 14.32
C LYS A 132 -4.93 -3.75 14.88
N ARG A 133 -5.08 -3.80 16.21
CA ARG A 133 -6.37 -3.87 16.94
C ARG A 133 -7.15 -5.20 16.77
N HIS A 134 -6.51 -6.22 16.19
CA HIS A 134 -7.03 -7.59 16.06
C HIS A 134 -5.85 -8.57 16.23
N GLU A 135 -5.30 -8.62 17.44
CA GLU A 135 -4.06 -9.35 17.75
C GLU A 135 -4.18 -10.88 17.58
N GLU A 136 -5.40 -11.38 17.55
CA GLU A 136 -5.75 -12.76 17.25
C GLU A 136 -5.61 -13.12 15.77
N VAL A 137 -5.59 -12.13 14.87
CA VAL A 137 -5.60 -12.34 13.41
C VAL A 137 -4.17 -12.26 12.86
N PRO A 138 -3.60 -13.39 12.36
CA PRO A 138 -2.32 -13.37 11.68
C PRO A 138 -2.39 -12.56 10.39
N LEU A 139 -1.30 -11.87 10.04
CA LEU A 139 -1.25 -11.04 8.85
C LEU A 139 0.01 -11.36 8.04
N SER A 140 -0.14 -11.41 6.71
CA SER A 140 0.99 -11.55 5.80
C SER A 140 1.74 -10.22 5.62
N PHE A 141 2.49 -10.03 4.52
CA PHE A 141 3.03 -8.71 4.16
C PHE A 141 1.95 -7.76 3.59
N ALA A 142 0.66 -8.11 3.65
CA ALA A 142 -0.46 -7.22 3.34
C ALA A 142 -0.41 -5.90 4.15
N ASP A 143 -1.01 -4.82 3.68
CA ASP A 143 -0.83 -3.52 4.34
C ASP A 143 -1.43 -3.47 5.75
N GLY A 144 -2.66 -3.94 5.92
CA GLY A 144 -3.33 -3.89 7.23
C GLY A 144 -4.36 -4.98 7.50
N PHE A 145 -4.92 -5.62 6.48
CA PHE A 145 -5.94 -6.65 6.64
C PHE A 145 -5.71 -7.83 5.68
N PRO A 146 -6.17 -9.05 6.04
CA PRO A 146 -5.94 -10.27 5.26
C PRO A 146 -6.60 -10.28 3.88
N PHE A 147 -7.74 -9.60 3.73
CA PHE A 147 -8.50 -9.58 2.48
C PHE A 147 -8.97 -8.17 2.13
N LEU A 148 -9.08 -7.92 0.84
CA LEU A 148 -9.73 -6.75 0.28
C LEU A 148 -10.84 -7.16 -0.70
N LEU A 149 -12.06 -6.72 -0.43
CA LEU A 149 -13.21 -6.87 -1.31
C LEU A 149 -13.43 -5.59 -2.13
N ALA A 150 -13.76 -5.76 -3.41
CA ALA A 150 -14.18 -4.67 -4.28
C ALA A 150 -15.40 -5.08 -5.12
N ASN A 151 -16.23 -4.10 -5.46
CA ASN A 151 -17.44 -4.30 -6.25
C ASN A 151 -17.24 -3.73 -7.66
N GLU A 152 -17.58 -4.52 -8.68
CA GLU A 152 -17.49 -4.08 -10.08
C GLU A 152 -18.39 -2.88 -10.40
N ALA A 153 -19.55 -2.77 -9.75
CA ALA A 153 -20.44 -1.64 -9.96
C ALA A 153 -19.84 -0.34 -9.42
N SER A 154 -19.13 -0.39 -8.29
CA SER A 154 -18.38 0.74 -7.72
C SER A 154 -17.22 1.16 -8.62
N LEU A 155 -16.51 0.20 -9.22
CA LEU A 155 -15.48 0.51 -10.22
C LEU A 155 -16.08 1.19 -11.45
N ARG A 156 -17.23 0.70 -11.94
CA ARG A 156 -17.93 1.29 -13.09
C ARG A 156 -18.37 2.73 -12.80
N ASP A 157 -18.92 3.00 -11.62
CA ASP A 157 -19.27 4.37 -11.22
C ASP A 157 -18.03 5.27 -11.16
N LEU A 158 -16.90 4.78 -10.64
CA LEU A 158 -15.63 5.52 -10.69
C LEU A 158 -15.16 5.76 -12.13
N GLN A 159 -15.22 4.77 -13.01
CA GLN A 159 -14.82 4.89 -14.41
C GLN A 159 -15.66 5.93 -15.16
N ASN A 160 -16.94 6.06 -14.83
CA ASN A 160 -17.81 7.09 -15.43
C ASN A 160 -17.45 8.51 -14.99
N ARG A 161 -16.77 8.67 -13.85
CA ARG A 161 -16.34 9.97 -13.30
C ARG A 161 -14.89 10.30 -13.62
N CYS A 162 -14.07 9.29 -13.90
CA CYS A 162 -12.62 9.42 -14.05
C CYS A 162 -12.25 9.58 -15.53
N PRO A 163 -11.48 10.61 -15.91
CA PRO A 163 -11.05 10.78 -17.30
C PRO A 163 -10.00 9.74 -17.73
N ALA A 164 -9.37 9.05 -16.78
CA ALA A 164 -8.37 8.03 -17.05
C ALA A 164 -8.99 6.62 -17.12
N SER A 165 -8.38 5.72 -17.90
CA SER A 165 -8.76 4.30 -17.90
C SER A 165 -8.36 3.64 -16.59
N VAL A 166 -9.32 3.44 -15.68
CA VAL A 166 -9.12 2.77 -14.40
C VAL A 166 -9.37 1.27 -14.51
N LYS A 167 -8.50 0.45 -13.92
CA LYS A 167 -8.65 -1.01 -13.82
C LYS A 167 -8.80 -1.47 -12.37
N MET A 168 -9.53 -2.56 -12.15
CA MET A 168 -9.71 -3.15 -10.82
C MET A 168 -8.37 -3.49 -10.14
N LEU A 169 -7.39 -3.96 -10.93
CA LEU A 169 -6.07 -4.37 -10.43
C LEU A 169 -5.26 -3.24 -9.80
N GLN A 170 -5.56 -1.96 -10.11
CA GLN A 170 -4.95 -0.81 -9.44
C GLN A 170 -5.29 -0.76 -7.94
N PHE A 171 -6.46 -1.30 -7.56
CA PHE A 171 -6.94 -1.39 -6.19
C PHE A 171 -6.48 -2.65 -5.46
N ARG A 172 -5.88 -3.60 -6.20
CA ARG A 172 -5.34 -4.88 -5.69
C ARG A 172 -6.29 -5.69 -4.79
N PRO A 173 -7.59 -5.80 -5.09
CA PRO A 173 -8.50 -6.62 -4.28
C PRO A 173 -8.08 -8.08 -4.34
N ASN A 174 -8.48 -8.83 -3.32
CA ASN A 174 -8.47 -10.29 -3.36
C ASN A 174 -9.77 -10.83 -3.94
N ILE A 175 -10.88 -10.22 -3.56
CA ILE A 175 -12.23 -10.68 -3.83
C ILE A 175 -12.93 -9.58 -4.62
N VAL A 176 -13.40 -9.90 -5.82
CA VAL A 176 -14.19 -8.97 -6.64
C VAL A 176 -15.58 -9.54 -6.82
N VAL A 177 -16.60 -8.73 -6.59
CA VAL A 177 -17.99 -9.16 -6.66
C VAL A 177 -18.76 -8.37 -7.71
N THR A 178 -19.80 -9.01 -8.24
CA THR A 178 -20.75 -8.42 -9.19
C THR A 178 -22.18 -8.69 -8.76
N GLY A 179 -23.14 -8.00 -9.39
CA GLY A 179 -24.57 -8.13 -9.08
C GLY A 179 -25.09 -7.28 -7.91
N ALA A 180 -24.21 -6.55 -7.22
CA ALA A 180 -24.58 -5.51 -6.25
C ALA A 180 -24.69 -4.13 -6.93
N HIS A 181 -25.47 -3.22 -6.36
CA HIS A 181 -25.45 -1.80 -6.75
C HIS A 181 -24.09 -1.17 -6.42
N ALA A 182 -23.72 -0.09 -7.13
CA ALA A 182 -22.50 0.65 -6.83
C ALA A 182 -22.52 1.12 -5.36
N TRP A 183 -21.39 0.93 -4.68
CA TRP A 183 -21.15 1.32 -3.29
C TRP A 183 -21.95 0.58 -2.23
N ALA A 184 -22.75 -0.43 -2.61
CA ALA A 184 -23.54 -1.22 -1.67
C ALA A 184 -22.68 -1.88 -0.56
N GLU A 185 -21.43 -2.22 -0.90
CA GLU A 185 -20.46 -2.83 0.00
C GLU A 185 -20.13 -1.97 1.23
N ASP A 186 -20.35 -0.66 1.18
CA ASP A 186 -20.10 0.24 2.32
C ASP A 186 -21.03 -0.02 3.51
N SER A 187 -22.20 -0.60 3.24
CA SER A 187 -23.20 -0.96 4.25
C SER A 187 -23.05 -2.38 4.79
N TRP A 188 -22.16 -3.20 4.24
CA TRP A 188 -22.04 -4.59 4.66
C TRP A 188 -21.28 -4.67 5.99
N GLN A 189 -21.78 -5.50 6.90
CA GLN A 189 -21.13 -5.77 8.19
C GLN A 189 -20.57 -7.19 8.25
N VAL A 190 -21.36 -8.17 7.80
CA VAL A 190 -20.96 -9.58 7.74
C VAL A 190 -21.44 -10.15 6.42
N VAL A 191 -20.54 -10.82 5.70
CA VAL A 191 -20.85 -11.48 4.42
C VAL A 191 -20.40 -12.93 4.43
N ARG A 192 -21.05 -13.76 3.62
CA ARG A 192 -20.66 -15.15 3.39
C ARG A 192 -20.42 -15.36 1.91
N ILE A 193 -19.30 -15.99 1.56
CA ILE A 193 -18.96 -16.37 0.18
C ILE A 193 -18.72 -17.87 0.18
N GLY A 194 -19.58 -18.62 -0.51
CA GLY A 194 -19.60 -20.08 -0.40
C GLY A 194 -19.75 -20.52 1.07
N GLY A 195 -18.75 -21.25 1.59
CA GLY A 195 -18.72 -21.72 2.98
C GLY A 195 -18.00 -20.80 3.98
N VAL A 196 -17.45 -19.66 3.54
CA VAL A 196 -16.58 -18.82 4.38
C VAL A 196 -17.29 -17.53 4.78
N ILE A 197 -17.28 -17.22 6.07
CA ILE A 197 -17.88 -16.02 6.65
C ILE A 197 -16.80 -14.98 6.90
N PHE A 198 -17.08 -13.74 6.53
CA PHE A 198 -16.18 -12.61 6.66
C PHE A 198 -16.83 -11.47 7.45
N ASP A 199 -16.07 -10.90 8.38
CA ASP A 199 -16.36 -9.62 8.99
C ASP A 199 -15.84 -8.49 8.10
N VAL A 200 -16.70 -7.52 7.80
CA VAL A 200 -16.36 -6.31 7.06
C VAL A 200 -15.77 -5.29 8.03
N ALA A 201 -14.46 -5.41 8.26
CA ALA A 201 -13.74 -4.70 9.30
C ALA A 201 -13.79 -3.18 9.13
N LYS A 202 -13.37 -2.66 7.96
CA LYS A 202 -13.43 -1.23 7.65
C LYS A 202 -13.27 -0.92 6.15
N PRO A 203 -13.70 0.26 5.69
CA PRO A 203 -13.35 0.78 4.38
C PRO A 203 -11.83 0.79 4.13
N CYS A 204 -11.45 0.57 2.88
CA CYS A 204 -10.04 0.56 2.47
C CYS A 204 -9.61 1.94 1.94
N SER A 205 -8.90 2.68 2.79
CA SER A 205 -8.26 3.94 2.42
C SER A 205 -7.23 3.71 1.31
N ARG A 206 -7.30 4.56 0.28
CA ARG A 206 -6.54 4.45 -0.95
C ARG A 206 -5.36 5.42 -0.93
N CYS A 207 -4.26 4.94 -1.48
CA CYS A 207 -3.01 5.70 -1.56
C CYS A 207 -2.54 5.80 -3.02
N ILE A 208 -1.42 6.48 -3.23
CA ILE A 208 -0.82 6.69 -4.55
C ILE A 208 -0.61 5.42 -5.37
N PHE A 209 -0.55 4.24 -4.73
CA PHE A 209 -0.45 2.96 -5.44
C PHE A 209 -1.55 2.81 -6.49
N THR A 210 -2.78 3.27 -6.20
CA THR A 210 -3.89 3.17 -7.13
C THR A 210 -3.64 3.92 -8.43
N THR A 211 -2.69 4.87 -8.46
CA THR A 211 -2.32 5.61 -9.67
C THR A 211 -1.32 4.88 -10.57
N VAL A 212 -0.75 3.77 -10.11
CA VAL A 212 0.23 2.98 -10.87
C VAL A 212 -0.50 2.11 -11.90
N SER A 213 -0.20 2.28 -13.19
CA SER A 213 -0.70 1.37 -14.24
C SER A 213 -0.08 -0.03 -14.06
N PRO A 214 -0.89 -1.09 -13.91
CA PRO A 214 -0.39 -2.47 -13.80
C PRO A 214 0.35 -2.96 -15.04
N GLU A 215 0.07 -2.38 -16.21
CA GLU A 215 0.64 -2.76 -17.50
C GLU A 215 1.93 -2.01 -17.80
N ARG A 216 2.05 -0.76 -17.33
CA ARG A 216 3.18 0.13 -17.65
C ARG A 216 4.14 0.38 -16.49
N GLY A 217 3.74 0.08 -15.26
CA GLY A 217 4.56 0.32 -14.07
C GLY A 217 4.95 1.78 -13.91
N ARG A 218 4.01 2.69 -14.16
CA ARG A 218 4.18 4.15 -14.02
C ARG A 218 2.96 4.75 -13.35
N LYS A 219 3.17 5.74 -12.48
CA LYS A 219 2.10 6.54 -11.88
C LYS A 219 1.43 7.39 -12.97
N HIS A 220 0.11 7.56 -12.87
CA HIS A 220 -0.60 8.50 -13.73
C HIS A 220 -0.12 9.93 -13.43
N PRO A 221 0.23 10.74 -14.45
CA PRO A 221 0.80 12.08 -14.23
C PRO A 221 -0.13 13.01 -13.44
N SER A 222 -1.44 12.90 -13.65
CA SER A 222 -2.47 13.67 -12.92
C SER A 222 -2.94 13.02 -11.62
N GLY A 223 -2.29 11.95 -11.14
CA GLY A 223 -2.69 11.28 -9.90
C GLY A 223 -4.01 10.50 -9.97
N GLU A 224 -4.50 10.16 -11.16
CA GLU A 224 -5.73 9.37 -11.32
C GLU A 224 -5.50 7.88 -11.02
N PRO A 225 -6.49 7.17 -10.44
CA PRO A 225 -7.85 7.60 -10.15
C PRO A 225 -8.02 8.24 -8.77
N LEU A 226 -6.93 8.43 -8.01
CA LEU A 226 -7.00 8.93 -6.64
C LEU A 226 -7.55 10.36 -6.61
N ALA A 227 -7.14 11.20 -7.56
CA ALA A 227 -7.67 12.55 -7.75
C ALA A 227 -9.19 12.57 -8.00
N THR A 228 -9.71 11.65 -8.82
CA THR A 228 -11.16 11.51 -9.00
C THR A 228 -11.86 11.02 -7.73
N LEU A 229 -11.31 10.01 -7.05
CA LEU A 229 -11.88 9.50 -5.79
C LEU A 229 -11.95 10.60 -4.72
N GLN A 230 -10.92 11.43 -4.59
CA GLN A 230 -10.91 12.57 -3.66
C GLN A 230 -12.14 13.48 -3.81
N LYS A 231 -12.70 13.62 -5.02
CA LYS A 231 -13.86 14.49 -5.28
C LYS A 231 -15.20 13.96 -4.74
N PHE A 232 -15.31 12.70 -4.37
CA PHE A 232 -16.61 12.14 -3.92
C PHE A 232 -16.53 10.97 -2.93
N ARG A 233 -15.34 10.42 -2.69
CA ARG A 233 -15.06 9.29 -1.80
C ARG A 233 -14.16 9.67 -0.64
N THR A 234 -14.09 10.97 -0.32
CA THR A 234 -13.41 11.44 0.89
C THR A 234 -14.36 11.32 2.07
N ALA A 235 -13.97 10.54 3.06
CA ALA A 235 -14.71 10.29 4.28
C ALA A 235 -14.81 11.57 5.11
N LEU A 236 -16.03 11.96 5.50
CA LEU A 236 -16.24 13.23 6.21
C LEU A 236 -15.78 13.20 7.67
N ASP A 237 -15.63 12.01 8.26
CA ASP A 237 -15.22 11.83 9.66
C ASP A 237 -13.69 11.89 9.85
N ASN A 238 -12.90 11.48 8.84
CA ASN A 238 -11.46 11.36 8.98
C ASN A 238 -10.63 11.76 7.75
N GLY A 239 -11.26 12.16 6.65
CA GLY A 239 -10.58 12.59 5.41
C GLY A 239 -9.98 11.45 4.57
N ASP A 240 -10.17 10.19 4.93
CA ASP A 240 -9.67 9.05 4.14
C ASP A 240 -10.38 8.97 2.79
N VAL A 241 -9.64 8.67 1.72
CA VAL A 241 -10.20 8.44 0.39
C VAL A 241 -10.44 6.94 0.21
N ASP A 242 -11.69 6.48 0.25
CA ASP A 242 -11.99 5.05 0.35
C ASP A 242 -12.52 4.44 -0.96
N PHE A 243 -12.10 3.20 -1.23
CA PHE A 243 -12.71 2.34 -2.25
C PHE A 243 -12.59 0.87 -1.84
N GLY A 244 -13.65 0.08 -1.84
CA GLY A 244 -13.62 -1.31 -1.38
C GLY A 244 -13.47 -1.48 0.14
N GLN A 245 -13.54 -2.72 0.61
CA GLN A 245 -13.70 -3.06 2.01
C GLN A 245 -12.66 -4.08 2.48
N ASN A 246 -12.01 -3.82 3.61
CA ASN A 246 -11.10 -4.77 4.24
C ASN A 246 -11.89 -5.82 5.02
N LEU A 247 -11.54 -7.11 4.86
CA LEU A 247 -12.24 -8.21 5.52
C LEU A 247 -11.31 -9.04 6.42
N ILE A 248 -11.93 -9.70 7.40
CA ILE A 248 -11.32 -10.74 8.25
C ILE A 248 -12.20 -11.99 8.13
N ALA A 249 -11.61 -13.16 7.87
CA ALA A 249 -12.34 -14.43 7.79
C ALA A 249 -12.55 -15.02 9.19
N ARG A 250 -13.77 -15.47 9.50
CA ARG A 250 -14.10 -16.16 10.76
C ARG A 250 -13.72 -17.63 10.75
N ASN A 251 -13.70 -18.24 9.57
CA ASN A 251 -13.38 -19.64 9.35
C ASN A 251 -12.56 -19.80 8.07
N SER A 252 -12.00 -20.99 7.87
CA SER A 252 -11.24 -21.33 6.66
C SER A 252 -12.09 -22.16 5.70
N GLY A 253 -11.83 -22.04 4.40
CA GLY A 253 -12.53 -22.81 3.38
C GLY A 253 -12.10 -22.42 1.97
N VAL A 254 -12.52 -23.19 0.97
CA VAL A 254 -12.26 -22.86 -0.44
C VAL A 254 -13.39 -22.00 -0.97
N ILE A 255 -13.05 -20.84 -1.51
CA ILE A 255 -13.96 -19.98 -2.27
C ILE A 255 -13.61 -20.04 -3.76
N ARG A 256 -14.63 -19.92 -4.62
CA ARG A 256 -14.52 -20.09 -6.08
C ARG A 256 -15.19 -18.93 -6.80
N VAL A 257 -14.63 -18.55 -7.95
CA VAL A 257 -15.35 -17.69 -8.89
C VAL A 257 -16.67 -18.34 -9.25
N GLY A 258 -17.76 -17.58 -9.14
CA GLY A 258 -19.14 -18.04 -9.29
C GLY A 258 -19.85 -18.33 -7.96
N ASP A 259 -19.14 -18.43 -6.83
CA ASP A 259 -19.79 -18.60 -5.52
C ASP A 259 -20.71 -17.39 -5.23
N GLU A 260 -21.88 -17.68 -4.67
CA GLU A 260 -22.80 -16.66 -4.18
C GLU A 260 -22.19 -15.92 -2.99
N LEU A 261 -22.38 -14.60 -2.98
CA LEU A 261 -22.18 -13.76 -1.81
C LEU A 261 -23.54 -13.44 -1.18
N GLU A 262 -23.67 -13.79 0.10
CA GLU A 262 -24.81 -13.44 0.92
C GLU A 262 -24.42 -12.38 1.96
N VAL A 263 -25.22 -11.33 2.10
CA VAL A 263 -25.05 -10.31 3.13
C VAL A 263 -25.82 -10.77 4.37
N LEU A 264 -25.10 -11.20 5.40
CA LEU A 264 -25.67 -11.73 6.64
C LEU A 264 -26.06 -10.64 7.64
N ALA A 265 -25.35 -9.52 7.60
CA ALA A 265 -25.64 -8.35 8.44
C ALA A 265 -25.18 -7.06 7.75
N THR A 266 -25.89 -5.97 8.04
CA THR A 266 -25.62 -4.63 7.52
C THR A 266 -25.37 -3.62 8.64
N LYS A 267 -24.62 -2.58 8.33
CA LYS A 267 -24.35 -1.41 9.18
C LYS A 267 -24.65 -0.12 8.39
N PRO A 268 -24.82 1.02 9.07
CA PRO A 268 -24.85 2.31 8.39
C PRO A 268 -23.58 2.50 7.55
N ALA A 269 -23.75 2.90 6.29
CA ALA A 269 -22.63 3.23 5.42
C ALA A 269 -21.91 4.49 5.93
N LYS A 270 -20.60 4.55 5.72
CA LYS A 270 -19.83 5.76 5.98
C LYS A 270 -20.28 6.89 5.03
N VAL A 271 -20.28 8.11 5.54
CA VAL A 271 -20.66 9.30 4.76
C VAL A 271 -19.44 9.84 4.03
N TYR A 272 -19.60 10.05 2.73
CA TYR A 272 -18.55 10.53 1.82
C TYR A 272 -18.95 11.84 1.16
N GLY A 273 -17.96 12.65 0.81
CA GLY A 273 -18.13 13.88 0.04
C GLY A 273 -16.89 14.22 -0.76
N ALA A 274 -16.87 15.45 -1.29
CA ALA A 274 -15.68 16.03 -1.88
C ALA A 274 -14.67 16.36 -0.80
N GLY A 275 -13.45 15.86 -0.95
CA GLY A 275 -12.31 16.33 -0.18
C GLY A 275 -11.99 17.77 -0.56
N ALA A 276 -11.32 18.49 0.34
CA ALA A 276 -10.79 19.81 0.01
C ALA A 276 -9.88 19.68 -1.23
N THR A 277 -10.13 20.47 -2.26
CA THR A 277 -9.36 20.44 -3.52
C THR A 277 -7.88 20.74 -3.25
N GLU A 278 -7.03 19.74 -3.41
CA GLU A 278 -5.58 19.83 -3.23
C GLU A 278 -4.91 20.42 -4.48
N GLU A 279 -4.91 21.74 -4.57
CA GLU A 279 -4.12 22.44 -5.58
C GLU A 279 -2.63 22.27 -5.28
N THR A 280 -1.88 21.83 -6.29
CA THR A 280 -0.42 21.94 -6.28
C THR A 280 -0.11 23.43 -6.36
N LEU A 281 0.68 23.93 -5.42
CA LEU A 281 1.08 25.34 -5.45
C LEU A 281 2.05 25.54 -6.62
N GLU A 282 2.03 26.71 -7.25
CA GLU A 282 2.94 27.00 -8.35
C GLU A 282 4.40 26.84 -7.91
N PRO A 283 5.29 26.33 -8.77
CA PRO A 283 6.71 26.21 -8.46
C PRO A 283 7.28 27.57 -8.08
N PHE A 284 7.90 27.67 -6.90
CA PHE A 284 8.57 28.89 -6.47
C PHE A 284 9.98 28.92 -7.05
N GLU A 285 10.32 29.95 -7.83
CA GLU A 285 11.71 30.24 -8.18
C GLU A 285 12.37 30.97 -6.99
N GLN A 286 13.29 30.29 -6.31
CA GLN A 286 14.13 30.89 -5.28
C GLN A 286 15.59 30.52 -5.55
N GLN A 287 16.49 31.46 -5.28
CA GLN A 287 17.92 31.23 -5.33
C GLN A 287 18.31 30.11 -4.33
N GLU A 288 19.08 29.14 -4.81
CA GLU A 288 19.54 28.02 -4.00
C GLU A 288 20.34 28.54 -2.81
N SER A 289 19.96 28.12 -1.61
CA SER A 289 20.65 28.47 -0.36
C SER A 289 20.76 27.25 0.54
N LEU A 290 21.90 27.15 1.22
CA LEU A 290 22.07 26.19 2.31
C LEU A 290 21.23 26.61 3.51
N VAL A 291 20.72 25.63 4.24
CA VAL A 291 19.96 25.81 5.48
C VAL A 291 20.45 24.80 6.51
N ALA A 292 20.37 25.15 7.79
CA ALA A 292 20.57 24.20 8.86
C ALA A 292 19.26 23.45 9.16
N ILE A 293 19.32 22.12 9.14
CA ILE A 293 18.20 21.25 9.53
C ILE A 293 18.61 20.53 10.82
N ASP A 294 17.83 20.72 11.88
CA ASP A 294 17.93 19.95 13.11
C ASP A 294 16.82 18.88 13.17
N TRP A 295 17.21 17.64 13.42
CA TRP A 295 16.29 16.56 13.74
C TRP A 295 16.61 16.01 15.13
N GLN A 296 15.77 16.32 16.12
CA GLN A 296 15.91 15.82 17.49
C GLN A 296 17.33 16.03 18.08
N GLY A 297 17.94 17.19 17.81
CA GLY A 297 19.29 17.55 18.28
C GLY A 297 20.42 17.10 17.35
N GLN A 298 20.13 16.43 16.23
CA GLN A 298 21.10 16.15 15.18
C GLN A 298 21.00 17.22 14.09
N GLN A 299 21.97 18.13 14.08
CA GLN A 299 22.05 19.21 13.09
C GLN A 299 22.88 18.79 11.87
N PHE A 300 22.39 19.11 10.68
CA PHE A 300 23.10 18.91 9.42
C PHE A 300 22.78 20.03 8.40
N SER A 301 23.61 20.13 7.36
CA SER A 301 23.42 21.11 6.28
C SER A 301 22.51 20.53 5.20
N GLY A 302 21.42 21.24 4.90
CA GLY A 302 20.49 20.96 3.80
C GLY A 302 20.41 22.15 2.82
N ASN A 303 19.37 22.16 1.99
CA ASN A 303 19.05 23.23 1.05
C ASN A 303 17.54 23.52 1.01
N ASN A 304 17.21 24.66 0.40
CA ASN A 304 15.84 25.13 0.21
C ASN A 304 15.15 24.61 -1.08
N GLN A 305 15.71 23.59 -1.75
CA GLN A 305 15.17 23.04 -3.01
C GLN A 305 14.61 21.62 -2.85
N GLN A 306 15.22 20.81 -2.00
CA GLN A 306 14.87 19.41 -1.78
C GLN A 306 13.83 19.27 -0.67
N ILE A 307 12.92 18.30 -0.83
CA ILE A 307 11.93 18.01 0.21
C ILE A 307 12.59 17.51 1.48
N LEU A 308 12.07 17.91 2.63
CA LEU A 308 12.59 17.55 3.95
C LEU A 308 12.76 16.03 4.13
N LEU A 309 11.83 15.23 3.59
CA LEU A 309 11.93 13.77 3.66
C LEU A 309 13.24 13.25 3.06
N GLU A 310 13.62 13.70 1.87
CA GLU A 310 14.83 13.23 1.18
C GLU A 310 16.10 13.68 1.91
N GLN A 311 16.09 14.91 2.43
CA GLN A 311 17.21 15.46 3.18
C GLN A 311 17.44 14.71 4.50
N LEU A 312 16.36 14.32 5.20
CA LEU A 312 16.44 13.46 6.39
C LEU A 312 16.99 12.08 6.05
N GLU A 313 16.51 11.47 4.96
CA GLU A 313 16.99 10.14 4.51
C GLU A 313 18.47 10.12 4.16
N GLN A 314 18.99 11.19 3.53
CA GLN A 314 20.42 11.32 3.21
C GLN A 314 21.31 11.31 4.46
N GLN A 315 20.76 11.69 5.62
CA GLN A 315 21.45 11.63 6.91
C GLN A 315 21.17 10.33 7.68
N GLY A 316 20.49 9.37 7.06
CA GLY A 316 20.09 8.11 7.69
C GLY A 316 18.90 8.23 8.62
N ILE A 317 18.25 9.40 8.71
CA ILE A 317 17.06 9.63 9.53
C ILE A 317 15.83 9.07 8.81
N ARG A 318 15.07 8.21 9.49
CA ARG A 318 13.92 7.52 8.92
C ARG A 318 12.62 8.06 9.47
N VAL A 319 11.91 8.80 8.63
CA VAL A 319 10.52 9.15 8.85
C VAL A 319 9.65 8.13 8.10
N PRO A 320 8.58 7.57 8.70
CA PRO A 320 7.66 6.72 7.95
C PRO A 320 7.06 7.48 6.75
N TYR A 321 7.08 6.90 5.55
CA TYR A 321 6.40 7.52 4.41
C TYR A 321 5.81 6.46 3.48
N SER A 322 4.80 6.86 2.71
CA SER A 322 4.10 5.95 1.79
C SER A 322 4.11 6.48 0.36
N CYS A 323 3.71 7.74 0.14
CA CYS A 323 3.47 8.22 -1.22
C CYS A 323 4.55 9.14 -1.83
N ARG A 324 5.33 9.83 -0.99
CA ARG A 324 6.21 10.95 -1.37
C ARG A 324 5.53 12.08 -2.19
N ALA A 325 4.22 12.23 -2.05
CA ALA A 325 3.41 13.15 -2.86
C ALA A 325 2.49 14.04 -2.02
N GLY A 326 2.58 13.97 -0.68
CA GLY A 326 1.76 14.78 0.22
C GLY A 326 0.33 14.29 0.41
N ILE A 327 -0.02 13.11 -0.12
CA ILE A 327 -1.41 12.62 -0.13
C ILE A 327 -1.68 11.61 1.00
N CYS A 328 -0.70 10.80 1.37
CA CYS A 328 -0.92 9.68 2.31
C CYS A 328 -0.88 10.07 3.80
N GLY A 329 -0.40 11.28 4.13
CA GLY A 329 -0.18 11.70 5.51
C GLY A 329 0.92 10.96 6.30
N SER A 330 1.42 9.81 5.83
CA SER A 330 2.41 8.99 6.57
C SER A 330 3.69 9.73 6.95
N CYS A 331 4.16 10.66 6.11
CA CYS A 331 5.37 11.45 6.31
C CYS A 331 5.18 12.63 7.30
N ARG A 332 4.17 12.54 8.18
CA ARG A 332 3.84 13.60 9.12
C ARG A 332 4.88 13.66 10.23
N ILE A 333 5.44 14.85 10.42
CA ILE A 333 6.38 15.18 11.49
C ILE A 333 5.99 16.52 12.10
N LYS A 334 6.56 16.85 13.25
CA LYS A 334 6.36 18.15 13.89
C LYS A 334 7.41 19.15 13.41
N LEU A 335 6.98 20.35 13.02
CA LEU A 335 7.87 21.50 12.85
C LEU A 335 7.98 22.19 14.21
N VAL A 336 9.13 22.08 14.85
CA VAL A 336 9.38 22.62 16.20
C VAL A 336 9.68 24.11 16.12
N SER A 337 10.55 24.51 15.19
CA SER A 337 10.89 25.90 14.91
C SER A 337 11.33 26.09 13.45
N GLY A 338 11.31 27.34 12.97
CA GLY A 338 11.63 27.70 11.59
C GLY A 338 10.42 27.75 10.66
N GLU A 339 10.70 27.94 9.37
CA GLU A 339 9.66 28.05 8.33
C GLU A 339 9.92 27.05 7.19
N VAL A 340 8.82 26.50 6.66
CA VAL A 340 8.84 25.60 5.50
C VAL A 340 7.90 26.13 4.43
N LYS A 341 8.22 25.83 3.17
CA LYS A 341 7.32 26.06 2.05
C LYS A 341 6.63 24.77 1.68
N ALA A 342 5.31 24.82 1.66
CA ALA A 342 4.47 23.74 1.21
C ALA A 342 4.52 23.62 -0.33
N LEU A 343 4.72 22.41 -0.84
CA LEU A 343 4.53 22.07 -2.26
C LEU A 343 3.06 21.68 -2.54
N LYS A 344 2.29 21.43 -1.49
CA LYS A 344 0.87 21.05 -1.52
C LYS A 344 0.12 21.80 -0.43
N LYS A 345 -1.10 22.29 -0.69
CA LYS A 345 -1.90 23.05 0.30
C LYS A 345 -2.07 22.37 1.67
N ASN A 346 -2.12 21.05 1.71
CA ASN A 346 -2.32 20.25 2.92
C ASN A 346 -1.00 19.85 3.63
N ALA A 347 0.16 20.30 3.12
CA ALA A 347 1.45 19.87 3.65
C ALA A 347 1.79 20.52 4.99
N ILE A 348 1.10 21.60 5.38
CA ILE A 348 1.23 22.27 6.67
C ILE A 348 -0.15 22.25 7.33
N ASN A 349 -0.20 21.80 8.58
CA ASN A 349 -1.43 21.73 9.37
C ASN A 349 -1.38 22.76 10.49
N ASP A 350 -2.56 23.21 10.94
CA ASP A 350 -2.68 24.23 11.99
C ASP A 350 -2.18 23.76 13.37
N ASP A 351 -1.97 22.45 13.56
CA ASP A 351 -1.42 21.85 14.78
C ASP A 351 0.12 21.88 14.84
N GLY A 352 0.77 22.53 13.88
CA GLY A 352 2.24 22.60 13.77
C GLY A 352 2.88 21.34 13.18
N THR A 353 2.08 20.39 12.67
CA THR A 353 2.60 19.24 11.94
C THR A 353 2.68 19.50 10.44
N ILE A 354 3.72 18.94 9.81
CA ILE A 354 3.98 19.07 8.38
C ILE A 354 4.16 17.71 7.72
N LEU A 355 3.88 17.63 6.43
CA LEU A 355 4.21 16.48 5.58
C LEU A 355 5.61 16.72 5.02
N CYS A 356 6.64 16.12 5.62
CA CYS A 356 8.03 16.36 5.19
C CYS A 356 8.31 15.94 3.74
N CYS A 357 7.46 15.09 3.18
CA CYS A 357 7.51 14.69 1.78
C CYS A 357 6.88 15.69 0.80
N SER A 358 6.37 16.82 1.28
CA SER A 358 5.79 17.90 0.49
C SER A 358 6.08 19.27 1.08
N CYS A 359 7.15 19.38 1.87
CA CYS A 359 7.67 20.63 2.38
C CYS A 359 9.16 20.73 2.06
N ILE A 360 9.59 21.91 1.60
CA ILE A 360 11.01 22.31 1.48
C ILE A 360 11.31 23.36 2.56
N PRO A 361 12.53 23.44 3.11
CA PRO A 361 12.88 24.51 4.06
C PRO A 361 12.79 25.89 3.42
N ALA A 362 12.26 26.88 4.15
CA ALA A 362 12.34 28.30 3.77
C ALA A 362 13.56 29.00 4.40
N GLY A 363 14.15 28.38 5.42
CA GLY A 363 15.33 28.80 6.18
C GLY A 363 15.75 27.66 7.11
N ASP A 364 16.46 27.98 8.18
CA ASP A 364 16.82 26.99 9.20
C ASP A 364 15.57 26.43 9.89
N VAL A 365 15.55 25.12 10.14
CA VAL A 365 14.38 24.43 10.69
C VAL A 365 14.77 23.40 11.75
N GLU A 366 13.89 23.24 12.74
CA GLU A 366 13.99 22.19 13.77
C GLU A 366 12.77 21.27 13.68
N LEU A 367 13.03 19.97 13.64
CA LEU A 367 12.06 18.93 13.34
C LEU A 367 12.06 17.84 14.40
N ALA A 368 10.89 17.25 14.65
CA ALA A 368 10.75 16.10 15.54
C ALA A 368 9.77 15.06 14.98
N GLY A 369 9.93 13.80 15.39
CA GLY A 369 8.93 12.77 15.17
C GLY A 369 7.57 13.15 15.75
N ASN A 370 6.50 12.71 15.09
CA ASN A 370 5.12 12.93 15.54
C ASN A 370 4.69 11.96 16.64
#